data_AF-A0A7K4GWV7-F1
#
_entry.id   AF-A0A7K4GWV7-F1
#
_cell.length_a   1.000
_cell.length_b   1.000
_cell.length_c   1.000
_cell.angle_alpha   90.00
_cell.angle_beta   90.00
_cell.angle_gamma   90.00
#
_symmetry.space_group_name_H-M   'P 1'
#
loop_
_entity.id
_entity.type
_entity.pdbx_description
1 polymer ?
#
loop_
_entity_poly.entity_id
_entity_poly.type
_entity_poly.pdbx_seq_one_letter_code
_entity_poly.pdbx_strand_id
1 'polypeptide(L)'
;MELEWYKVAAVTVMSSVGNIIYQVGGNWDLSSESKNVLGTLNSSTSLILMGVEFMVIYNTPEAIIGTNNTGKGHVILAPFNGGILVCYILPNADPHNSLTNIQNTALKLNGKV
;
A
#
# COMPACT_ATOMS: atom_id res chain seq x y z
N MET A 1 -18.72 -9.25 -13.40
CA MET A 1 -17.81 -9.10 -12.26
C MET A 1 -16.82 -8.00 -12.64
N GLU A 2 -17.19 -6.75 -12.41
CA GLU A 2 -16.31 -5.60 -12.64
C GLU A 2 -15.22 -5.59 -11.57
N LEU A 3 -13.98 -5.34 -11.97
CA LEU A 3 -12.84 -5.31 -11.07
C LEU A 3 -12.96 -4.05 -10.18
N GLU A 4 -13.21 -4.23 -8.88
CA GLU A 4 -13.34 -3.16 -7.88
C GLU A 4 -11.99 -2.44 -7.63
N TRP A 5 -11.54 -1.62 -8.57
CA TRP A 5 -10.52 -0.57 -8.35
C TRP A 5 -11.14 0.75 -7.88
N TYR A 6 -12.47 0.79 -7.72
CA TYR A 6 -13.29 2.00 -7.64
C TYR A 6 -12.97 2.95 -6.46
N LYS A 7 -12.07 2.56 -5.55
CA LYS A 7 -11.71 3.33 -4.35
C LYS A 7 -10.20 3.43 -4.08
N VAL A 8 -9.35 2.93 -4.97
CA VAL A 8 -7.90 3.20 -4.90
C VAL A 8 -7.66 4.62 -5.41
N ALA A 9 -7.22 5.51 -4.54
CA ALA A 9 -7.04 6.93 -4.84
C ALA A 9 -5.57 7.34 -5.06
N ALA A 10 -4.63 6.51 -4.61
CA ALA A 10 -3.23 6.68 -4.93
C ALA A 10 -2.50 5.33 -4.97
N VAL A 11 -1.43 5.28 -5.77
CA VAL A 11 -0.58 4.10 -5.96
C VAL A 11 0.88 4.53 -5.99
N THR A 12 1.74 3.75 -5.35
CA THR A 12 3.20 3.85 -5.42
C THR A 12 3.80 2.48 -5.68
N VAL A 13 4.73 2.41 -6.63
CA VAL A 13 5.64 1.28 -6.80
C VAL A 13 7.00 1.69 -6.25
N MET A 14 7.44 0.97 -5.23
CA MET A 14 8.73 1.19 -4.56
C MET A 14 9.63 -0.02 -4.77
N SER A 15 10.91 0.18 -5.04
CA SER A 15 11.88 -0.91 -5.10
C SER A 15 12.16 -1.49 -3.71
N SER A 16 12.79 -2.67 -3.65
CA SER A 16 13.19 -3.33 -2.40
C SER A 16 14.19 -2.52 -1.55
N VAL A 17 14.87 -1.55 -2.17
CA VAL A 17 15.81 -0.64 -1.48
C VAL A 17 15.19 0.73 -1.16
N GLY A 18 13.89 0.91 -1.44
CA GLY A 18 13.14 2.10 -1.06
C GLY A 18 13.11 3.22 -2.09
N ASN A 19 13.54 2.99 -3.33
CA ASN A 19 13.43 3.99 -4.40
C ASN A 19 12.00 4.01 -4.94
N ILE A 20 11.43 5.20 -5.11
CA ILE A 20 10.15 5.37 -5.80
C ILE A 20 10.38 5.20 -7.31
N ILE A 21 9.73 4.20 -7.91
CA ILE A 21 9.82 3.91 -9.35
C ILE A 21 8.69 4.61 -10.08
N TYR A 22 7.52 4.57 -9.46
CA TYR A 22 6.31 5.17 -9.98
C TYR A 22 5.43 5.58 -8.81
N GLN A 23 4.75 6.72 -8.93
CA GLN A 23 3.64 7.05 -8.04
C GLN A 23 2.62 7.90 -8.78
N VAL A 24 1.36 7.75 -8.39
CA VAL A 24 0.23 8.54 -8.91
C VAL A 24 -0.80 8.74 -7.81
N GLY A 25 -1.41 9.91 -7.80
CA GLY A 25 -2.37 10.36 -6.80
C GLY A 25 -2.20 11.87 -6.59
N GLY A 26 -3.29 12.59 -6.31
CA GLY A 26 -3.30 14.07 -6.35
C GLY A 26 -2.16 14.73 -5.57
N ASN A 27 -2.22 14.69 -4.24
CA ASN A 27 -1.20 15.22 -3.34
C ASN A 27 -0.34 14.12 -2.69
N TRP A 28 -0.36 12.92 -3.25
CA TRP A 28 0.30 11.74 -2.69
C TRP A 28 1.78 11.73 -3.07
N ASP A 29 2.65 11.73 -2.06
CA ASP A 29 4.09 11.63 -2.24
C ASP A 29 4.72 10.81 -1.10
N LEU A 30 5.31 9.67 -1.46
CA LEU A 30 6.01 8.79 -0.51
C LEU A 30 7.54 8.88 -0.61
N SER A 31 8.08 9.88 -1.32
CA SER A 31 9.53 10.00 -1.57
C SER A 31 10.36 10.07 -0.28
N SER A 32 9.80 10.61 0.81
CA SER A 32 10.44 10.69 2.13
C SER A 32 10.06 9.55 3.08
N GLU A 33 9.20 8.62 2.67
CA GLU A 33 8.54 7.64 3.55
C GLU A 33 9.06 6.21 3.36
N SER A 34 10.07 6.01 2.51
CA SER A 34 10.55 4.68 2.13
C SER A 34 10.98 3.81 3.31
N LYS A 35 11.67 4.38 4.30
CA LYS A 35 12.07 3.66 5.52
C LYS A 35 10.87 3.21 6.35
N ASN A 36 9.82 4.02 6.43
CA ASN A 36 8.60 3.69 7.18
C ASN A 36 7.88 2.53 6.49
N VAL A 37 7.71 2.60 5.15
CA VAL A 37 7.08 1.53 4.36
C VAL A 37 7.85 0.21 4.49
N LEU A 38 9.18 0.23 4.29
CA LEU A 38 10.01 -0.98 4.40
C LEU A 38 10.05 -1.53 5.82
N GLY A 39 10.06 -0.65 6.83
CA GLY A 39 10.04 -1.03 8.24
C GLY A 39 8.78 -1.81 8.61
N THR A 40 7.61 -1.41 8.09
CA THR A 40 6.34 -2.07 8.38
C THR A 40 6.28 -3.53 7.96
N LEU A 41 7.02 -3.93 6.92
CA LEU A 41 7.10 -5.33 6.50
C LEU A 41 7.71 -6.26 7.57
N ASN A 42 8.48 -5.72 8.50
CA ASN A 42 9.19 -6.49 9.53
C ASN A 42 8.40 -6.63 10.85
N SER A 43 7.07 -6.73 10.77
CA SER A 43 6.15 -6.90 11.93
C SER A 43 5.84 -5.64 12.74
N SER A 44 5.57 -4.51 12.09
CA SER A 44 5.02 -3.33 12.78
C SER A 44 3.51 -3.46 13.05
N THR A 45 3.05 -2.88 14.16
CA THR A 45 1.61 -2.81 14.51
C THR A 45 0.90 -1.58 13.92
N SER A 46 1.67 -0.60 13.44
CA SER A 46 1.17 0.56 12.71
C SER A 46 2.17 1.02 11.65
N LEU A 47 1.72 1.89 10.76
CA LEU A 47 2.49 2.56 9.71
C LEU A 47 2.10 4.03 9.70
N ILE A 48 3.08 4.92 9.60
CA ILE A 48 2.84 6.35 9.41
C ILE A 48 3.23 6.71 7.98
N LEU A 49 2.30 7.31 7.23
CA LEU A 49 2.55 7.89 5.91
C LEU A 49 2.01 9.30 5.86
N MET A 50 2.84 10.26 5.42
CA MET A 50 2.43 11.66 5.25
C MET A 50 1.81 12.26 6.53
N GLY A 51 2.34 11.87 7.70
CA GLY A 51 1.85 12.29 9.01
C GLY A 51 0.53 11.66 9.47
N VAL A 52 0.00 10.66 8.75
CA VAL A 52 -1.21 9.91 9.13
C VAL A 52 -0.80 8.52 9.60
N GLU A 53 -1.25 8.15 10.81
CA GLU A 53 -1.06 6.81 11.35
C GLU A 53 -2.16 5.84 10.87
N PHE A 54 -1.75 4.66 10.43
CA PHE A 54 -2.59 3.55 10.02
C PHE A 54 -2.27 2.33 10.89
N MET A 55 -3.25 1.84 11.65
CA MET A 55 -3.14 0.64 12.46
C MET A 55 -3.20 -0.60 11.56
N VAL A 56 -2.26 -1.52 11.74
CA VAL A 56 -2.24 -2.78 10.98
C VAL A 56 -3.33 -3.70 11.50
N ILE A 57 -4.29 -4.04 10.63
CA ILE A 57 -5.42 -4.92 10.94
C ILE A 57 -5.33 -6.28 10.23
N TYR A 58 -4.46 -6.38 9.23
CA TYR A 58 -4.17 -7.60 8.48
C TYR A 58 -2.68 -7.60 8.12
N ASN A 59 -2.01 -8.72 8.33
CA ASN A 59 -0.58 -8.87 8.07
C ASN A 59 -0.28 -10.32 7.64
N THR A 60 -0.06 -10.52 6.35
CA THR A 60 0.48 -11.76 5.78
C THR A 60 1.69 -11.45 4.92
N PRO A 61 2.52 -12.46 4.57
CA PRO A 61 3.66 -12.24 3.68
C PRO A 61 3.30 -11.59 2.33
N GLU A 62 2.08 -11.80 1.84
CA GLU A 62 1.59 -11.31 0.57
C GLU A 62 0.99 -9.89 0.66
N ALA A 63 0.52 -9.47 1.84
CA ALA A 63 -0.05 -8.14 2.02
C ALA A 63 -0.17 -7.70 3.48
N ILE A 64 -0.09 -6.39 3.69
CA ILE A 64 -0.41 -5.70 4.95
C ILE A 64 -1.54 -4.71 4.69
N ILE A 65 -2.55 -4.66 5.56
CA ILE A 65 -3.59 -3.63 5.54
C ILE A 65 -3.46 -2.76 6.79
N GLY A 66 -3.25 -1.47 6.56
CA GLY A 66 -3.33 -0.41 7.57
C GLY A 66 -4.65 0.36 7.46
N THR A 67 -5.29 0.67 8.58
CA THR A 67 -6.50 1.50 8.65
C THR A 67 -6.30 2.66 9.60
N ASN A 68 -6.68 3.87 9.19
CA ASN A 68 -6.67 5.02 10.08
C ASN A 68 -7.97 5.09 10.90
N ASN A 69 -7.86 5.11 12.22
CA ASN A 69 -9.01 5.10 13.14
C ASN A 69 -9.80 6.42 13.19
N THR A 70 -9.30 7.50 12.57
CA THR A 70 -10.01 8.80 12.48
C THR A 70 -10.68 9.01 11.12
N GLY A 71 -10.80 7.97 10.30
CA GLY A 71 -11.53 8.01 9.03
C GLY A 71 -10.74 8.62 7.87
N LYS A 72 -9.41 8.60 7.91
CA LYS A 72 -8.54 9.11 6.83
C LYS A 72 -8.26 8.09 5.72
N GLY A 73 -8.80 6.88 5.81
CA GLY A 73 -8.68 5.85 4.77
C GLY A 73 -7.87 4.63 5.21
N HIS A 74 -7.46 3.86 4.20
CA HIS A 74 -6.72 2.63 4.37
C HIS A 74 -5.50 2.61 3.45
N VAL A 75 -4.53 1.78 3.79
CA VAL A 75 -3.34 1.53 2.99
C VAL A 75 -3.15 0.03 2.86
N ILE A 76 -2.86 -0.44 1.65
CA ILE A 76 -2.43 -1.81 1.40
C ILE A 76 -0.99 -1.78 0.92
N LEU A 77 -0.12 -2.53 1.60
CA LEU A 77 1.23 -2.84 1.15
C LEU A 77 1.21 -4.25 0.58
N ALA A 78 1.54 -4.43 -0.69
CA ALA A 78 1.63 -5.73 -1.34
C ALA A 78 3.07 -5.94 -1.86
N PRO A 79 3.91 -6.69 -1.11
CA PRO A 79 5.26 -7.03 -1.54
C PRO A 79 5.24 -7.86 -2.84
N PHE A 80 6.28 -7.70 -3.65
CA PHE A 80 6.54 -8.50 -4.85
C PHE A 80 8.05 -8.68 -5.06
N ASN A 81 8.46 -9.57 -5.97
CA ASN A 81 9.87 -9.77 -6.29
C ASN A 81 10.44 -8.55 -7.03
N GLY A 82 11.13 -7.70 -6.28
CA GLY A 82 11.70 -6.43 -6.74
C GLY A 82 11.28 -5.23 -5.89
N GLY A 83 10.22 -5.34 -5.09
CA GLY A 83 9.70 -4.18 -4.38
C GLY A 83 8.35 -4.35 -3.68
N ILE A 84 7.63 -3.25 -3.53
CA ILE A 84 6.35 -3.14 -2.84
C ILE A 84 5.41 -2.27 -3.66
N LEU A 85 4.18 -2.74 -3.86
CA LEU A 85 3.07 -1.95 -4.33
C LEU A 85 2.33 -1.37 -3.12
N VAL A 86 2.28 -0.05 -3.01
CA VAL A 86 1.57 0.67 -1.96
C VAL A 86 0.33 1.30 -2.57
N CYS A 87 -0.84 1.00 -2.01
CA CYS A 87 -2.11 1.54 -2.49
C CYS A 87 -2.84 2.25 -1.35
N TYR A 88 -3.24 3.50 -1.58
CA TYR A 88 -4.14 4.23 -0.69
C TYR A 88 -5.59 4.04 -1.13
N ILE A 89 -6.45 3.69 -0.19
CA ILE A 89 -7.87 3.40 -0.39
C ILE A 89 -8.70 4.42 0.39
N LEU A 90 -9.73 4.95 -0.26
CA LEU A 90 -10.63 5.95 0.32
C LEU A 90 -11.35 5.45 1.59
N PRO A 91 -11.67 6.34 2.55
CA PRO A 91 -12.26 5.96 3.85
C PRO A 91 -13.62 5.27 3.81
N ASN A 92 -14.37 5.41 2.72
CA ASN A 92 -15.71 4.86 2.58
C ASN A 92 -15.73 3.47 1.92
N ALA A 93 -14.58 2.82 1.80
CA ALA A 93 -14.43 1.53 1.16
C ALA A 93 -14.00 0.46 2.17
N ASP A 94 -14.39 -0.79 1.93
CA ASP A 94 -13.78 -1.93 2.60
C ASP A 94 -12.43 -2.25 1.91
N PRO A 95 -11.28 -2.15 2.61
CA PRO A 95 -9.99 -2.47 2.00
C PRO A 95 -9.88 -3.93 1.56
N HIS A 96 -10.61 -4.86 2.18
CA HIS A 96 -10.57 -6.27 1.81
C HIS A 96 -11.13 -6.53 0.40
N ASN A 97 -12.05 -5.69 -0.09
CA ASN A 97 -12.58 -5.82 -1.46
C ASN A 97 -11.51 -5.56 -2.53
N SER A 98 -10.50 -4.73 -2.23
CA SER A 98 -9.42 -4.41 -3.16
C SER A 98 -8.21 -5.35 -3.04
N LEU A 99 -8.13 -6.13 -1.97
CA LEU A 99 -6.94 -6.91 -1.59
C LEU A 99 -6.47 -7.85 -2.72
N THR A 100 -7.34 -8.72 -3.21
CA THR A 100 -7.00 -9.71 -4.24
C THR A 100 -6.52 -9.07 -5.53
N ASN A 101 -7.15 -7.96 -5.95
CA ASN A 101 -6.77 -7.25 -7.17
C ASN A 101 -5.39 -6.57 -7.02
N ILE A 102 -5.12 -5.99 -5.85
CA ILE A 102 -3.83 -5.35 -5.56
C ILE A 102 -2.72 -6.39 -5.48
N GLN A 103 -2.93 -7.52 -4.80
CA GLN A 103 -1.97 -8.63 -4.76
C GLN A 103 -1.66 -9.18 -6.16
N ASN A 104 -2.70 -9.46 -6.94
CA ASN A 104 -2.53 -9.92 -8.33
C ASN A 104 -1.79 -8.90 -9.21
N THR A 105 -1.93 -7.61 -8.91
CA THR A 105 -1.20 -6.54 -9.62
C THR A 105 0.25 -6.47 -9.19
N ALA A 106 0.54 -6.58 -7.90
CA ALA A 106 1.89 -6.65 -7.37
C ALA A 106 2.67 -7.82 -8.01
N LEU A 107 2.05 -9.00 -8.12
CA LEU A 107 2.65 -10.17 -8.77
C LEU A 107 3.00 -9.92 -10.25
N LYS A 108 2.23 -9.10 -10.98
CA LYS A 108 2.52 -8.73 -12.38
C LYS A 108 3.73 -7.80 -12.52
N LEU A 109 4.22 -7.22 -11.42
CA LEU A 109 5.43 -6.39 -11.38
C LEU A 109 6.71 -7.20 -11.17
N ASN A 110 6.61 -8.50 -10.84
CA ASN A 110 7.76 -9.37 -10.67
C ASN A 110 8.72 -9.30 -11.87
N GLY A 111 9.98 -8.94 -11.61
CA GLY A 111 11.02 -8.84 -12.63
C GLY A 111 10.90 -7.64 -13.58
N LYS A 112 10.07 -6.63 -13.25
CA LYS A 112 9.89 -5.41 -14.06
C LYS A 112 10.42 -4.14 -13.40
N VAL A 113 10.99 -4.29 -12.21
CA VAL A 113 11.41 -3.25 -11.28
C VAL A 113 12.85 -3.52 -10.89
#